data_AF-A0A178F4J1-F1
#
_entry.id   AF-A0A178F4J1-F1
#
_cell.length_a   1.000
_cell.length_b   1.000
_cell.length_c   1.000
_cell.angle_alpha   90.00
_cell.angle_beta   90.00
_cell.angle_gamma   90.00
#
_symmetry.space_group_name_H-M   'P 1'
#
loop_
_entity.id
_entity.type
_entity.pdbx_description
1 polymer ?
#
loop_
_entity_poly.entity_id
_entity_poly.type
_entity_poly.pdbx_seq_one_letter_code
_entity_poly.pdbx_strand_id
1 'polypeptide(L)'
;MGDKPALKANGVEDPALTVTSKDNGKAKSEQEVYGCGFESGPSRPPTPHGIGMPNNFAEVVKGIYRSSFPMPVHLSSLAQLNLKTIVTLVEEEWSPEYSAFVRDKGITSRIIPILANKQPNVFTPYSTIVEVLTILLDTRNHPVMVHCNKGKHRTGCIMACFRKAQGWTSVAAIAEYIYHSAPKTRTLDRNYIQEFDEGTVADLVKKTGAQKWLPTFPPIKYTFDSEDEENPHMNGNSAKKSELATSAPPVSFHGANGLRHTNSL
;
A
#
# COMPACT_ATOMS: atom_id res chain seq x y z
N MET A 1 47.03 -63.49 -18.23
CA MET A 1 47.58 -63.63 -16.87
C MET A 1 46.96 -62.48 -16.08
N GLY A 2 45.77 -62.65 -15.49
CA GLY A 2 45.44 -63.51 -14.33
C GLY A 2 45.89 -62.74 -13.08
N ASP A 3 45.08 -62.32 -12.10
CA ASP A 3 43.81 -62.85 -11.59
C ASP A 3 43.00 -61.77 -10.82
N LYS A 4 41.67 -61.98 -10.75
CA LYS A 4 40.79 -61.54 -9.63
C LYS A 4 40.66 -62.71 -8.64
N PRO A 5 40.35 -62.46 -7.36
CA PRO A 5 39.00 -62.75 -6.83
C PRO A 5 38.54 -61.66 -5.82
N ALA A 6 37.27 -61.25 -5.66
CA ALA A 6 35.99 -61.91 -5.36
C ALA A 6 35.67 -62.09 -3.84
N LEU A 7 34.59 -61.38 -3.42
CA LEU A 7 33.54 -61.72 -2.44
C LEU A 7 33.86 -61.87 -0.93
N LYS A 8 33.10 -61.13 -0.09
CA LYS A 8 32.03 -61.72 0.74
C LYS A 8 31.00 -60.68 1.21
N ALA A 9 29.74 -61.01 0.94
CA ALA A 9 28.55 -60.41 1.53
C ALA A 9 28.25 -61.05 2.89
N ASN A 10 27.50 -60.35 3.73
CA ASN A 10 26.61 -60.92 4.74
C ASN A 10 25.40 -60.00 4.86
N GLY A 11 24.25 -60.48 4.39
CA GLY A 11 22.94 -60.03 4.85
C GLY A 11 22.34 -61.11 5.73
N VAL A 12 21.56 -60.72 6.74
CA VAL A 12 20.51 -61.50 7.44
C VAL A 12 19.59 -60.44 8.07
N GLU A 13 18.45 -60.12 7.44
CA GLU A 13 17.08 -60.58 7.75
C GLU A 13 16.40 -59.90 8.96
N ASP A 14 15.29 -59.23 8.63
CA ASP A 14 14.16 -58.82 9.47
C ASP A 14 13.46 -60.09 10.04
N PRO A 15 12.77 -60.05 11.20
CA PRO A 15 11.32 -59.98 11.06
C PRO A 15 10.53 -59.33 12.23
N ALA A 16 9.40 -58.73 11.84
CA ALA A 16 8.04 -59.02 12.34
C ALA A 16 7.42 -58.27 13.55
N LEU A 17 6.27 -57.65 13.21
CA LEU A 17 4.98 -57.58 13.93
C LEU A 17 4.90 -56.55 15.09
N THR A 18 3.86 -55.72 15.24
CA THR A 18 2.44 -56.03 15.04
C THR A 18 1.60 -54.76 14.93
N VAL A 19 0.60 -54.82 14.05
CA VAL A 19 -0.54 -53.92 13.91
C VAL A 19 -1.49 -54.02 15.12
N THR A 20 -2.01 -52.89 15.61
CA THR A 20 -3.38 -52.87 16.17
C THR A 20 -4.17 -51.68 15.63
N SER A 21 -5.21 -52.02 14.89
CA SER A 21 -6.31 -51.20 14.42
C SER A 21 -7.32 -50.96 15.53
N LYS A 22 -7.83 -49.73 15.67
CA LYS A 22 -9.22 -49.49 16.07
C LYS A 22 -9.82 -48.42 15.17
N ASP A 23 -10.56 -48.91 14.18
CA ASP A 23 -11.57 -48.19 13.45
C ASP A 23 -12.76 -47.92 14.39
N ASN A 24 -13.31 -46.72 14.32
CA ASN A 24 -14.72 -46.48 14.63
C ASN A 24 -15.17 -45.24 13.87
N GLY A 25 -15.72 -45.47 12.69
CA GLY A 25 -16.19 -44.43 11.79
C GLY A 25 -17.30 -43.54 12.35
N LYS A 26 -17.30 -42.29 11.90
CA LYS A 26 -18.50 -41.53 11.54
C LYS A 26 -18.13 -40.61 10.38
N ALA A 27 -18.58 -40.97 9.18
CA ALA A 27 -18.52 -40.12 8.02
C ALA A 27 -19.43 -38.89 8.21
N LYS A 28 -18.90 -37.67 8.02
CA LYS A 28 -19.61 -36.51 7.47
C LYS A 28 -18.64 -35.60 6.70
N SER A 29 -19.21 -35.04 5.64
CA SER A 29 -18.70 -34.33 4.47
C SER A 29 -17.82 -33.08 4.65
N GLU A 30 -16.86 -32.95 3.73
CA GLU A 30 -16.42 -31.75 2.97
C GLU A 30 -16.34 -30.38 3.66
N GLN A 31 -15.11 -29.93 3.93
CA GLN A 31 -14.46 -28.78 3.27
C GLN A 31 -13.16 -28.47 4.03
N GLU A 32 -12.07 -29.16 3.69
CA GLU A 32 -10.73 -28.75 4.11
C GLU A 32 -10.23 -27.66 3.17
N VAL A 33 -10.31 -26.42 3.64
CA VAL A 33 -9.67 -25.27 3.01
C VAL A 33 -8.16 -25.44 3.16
N TYR A 34 -7.46 -25.58 2.03
CA TYR A 34 -6.01 -25.63 1.94
C TYR A 34 -5.36 -24.47 2.72
N GLY A 35 -4.84 -24.77 3.90
CA GLY A 35 -3.94 -23.89 4.62
C GLY A 35 -2.59 -23.88 3.92
N CYS A 36 -2.30 -22.83 3.14
CA CYS A 36 -0.93 -22.53 2.73
C CYS A 36 -0.16 -22.12 3.99
N GLY A 37 0.55 -23.09 4.58
CA GLY A 37 1.43 -22.91 5.72
C GLY A 37 2.68 -22.12 5.32
N PHE A 38 2.56 -20.80 5.27
CA PHE A 38 3.70 -19.91 5.35
C PHE A 38 3.63 -19.19 6.69
N GLU A 39 4.45 -19.62 7.65
CA GLU A 39 4.60 -18.94 8.93
C GLU A 39 5.10 -17.52 8.69
N SER A 40 4.27 -16.57 9.10
CA SER A 40 4.49 -15.15 8.87
C SER A 40 5.55 -14.60 9.81
N GLY A 41 6.59 -13.96 9.27
CA GLY A 41 7.62 -13.29 10.06
C GLY A 41 7.08 -12.24 11.06
N PRO A 42 7.91 -11.79 12.02
CA PRO A 42 7.49 -11.04 13.21
C PRO A 42 6.83 -9.67 12.93
N SER A 43 6.90 -9.17 11.70
CA SER A 43 6.30 -7.91 11.27
C SER A 43 4.83 -8.02 10.83
N ARG A 44 4.29 -9.24 10.73
CA ARG A 44 2.98 -9.50 10.11
C ARG A 44 1.94 -9.89 11.17
N PRO A 45 0.94 -9.06 11.47
CA PRO A 45 -0.15 -9.51 12.33
C PRO A 45 -0.95 -10.61 11.64
N PRO A 46 -1.46 -11.60 12.39
CA PRO A 46 -2.43 -12.55 11.87
C PRO A 46 -3.70 -11.74 11.56
N THR A 47 -3.90 -11.44 10.29
CA THR A 47 -5.17 -10.91 9.82
C THR A 47 -5.73 -12.02 8.95
N PRO A 48 -7.00 -12.43 9.08
CA PRO A 48 -7.60 -13.36 8.12
C PRO A 48 -7.69 -12.58 6.81
N HIS A 49 -6.79 -12.84 5.88
CA HIS A 49 -6.92 -12.22 4.57
C HIS A 49 -7.93 -13.08 3.82
N GLY A 50 -9.08 -12.49 3.51
CA GLY A 50 -10.07 -13.13 2.68
C GLY A 50 -9.57 -13.33 1.25
N ILE A 51 -10.28 -14.16 0.49
CA ILE A 51 -10.10 -14.26 -0.96
C ILE A 51 -10.44 -12.89 -1.58
N GLY A 52 -9.70 -12.48 -2.62
CA GLY A 52 -9.95 -11.23 -3.34
C GLY A 52 -8.73 -10.32 -3.42
N MET A 53 -8.97 -9.01 -3.46
CA MET A 53 -7.90 -8.01 -3.48
C MET A 53 -7.22 -7.91 -2.11
N PRO A 54 -5.92 -7.51 -2.05
CA PRO A 54 -5.26 -7.27 -0.77
C PRO A 54 -6.00 -6.22 0.06
N ASN A 55 -5.84 -6.28 1.38
CA ASN A 55 -6.40 -5.25 2.26
C ASN A 55 -5.96 -3.84 1.84
N ASN A 56 -6.83 -2.86 2.06
CA ASN A 56 -6.58 -1.46 1.69
C ASN A 56 -6.26 -1.26 0.19
N PHE A 57 -6.69 -2.20 -0.66
CA PHE A 57 -6.62 -2.05 -2.10
C PHE A 57 -7.58 -0.95 -2.57
N ALA A 58 -7.10 -0.09 -3.45
CA ALA A 58 -7.92 0.88 -4.17
C ALA A 58 -7.23 1.27 -5.48
N GLU A 59 -8.03 1.54 -6.51
CA GLU A 59 -7.60 2.37 -7.62
C GLU A 59 -7.58 3.82 -7.14
N VAL A 60 -6.46 4.53 -7.34
CA VAL A 60 -6.24 5.91 -6.87
C VAL A 60 -6.64 6.90 -7.96
N VAL A 61 -6.15 6.63 -9.16
CA VAL A 61 -6.57 7.16 -10.45
C VAL A 61 -6.47 6.00 -11.44
N LYS A 62 -7.11 6.12 -12.61
CA LYS A 62 -7.09 5.07 -13.64
C LYS A 62 -5.66 4.57 -13.90
N GLY A 63 -5.40 3.27 -13.65
CA GLY A 63 -4.10 2.63 -13.87
C GLY A 63 -3.06 2.81 -12.77
N ILE A 64 -3.37 3.49 -11.66
CA ILE A 64 -2.53 3.57 -10.47
C ILE A 64 -3.29 2.99 -9.28
N TYR A 65 -2.73 1.94 -8.70
CA TYR A 65 -3.31 1.20 -7.58
C TYR A 65 -2.47 1.34 -6.31
N ARG A 66 -3.13 1.23 -5.16
CA ARG A 66 -2.50 1.08 -3.85
C ARG A 66 -2.98 -0.20 -3.20
N SER A 67 -2.19 -0.77 -2.28
CA SER A 67 -2.65 -1.91 -1.46
C SER A 67 -1.79 -2.15 -0.21
N SER A 68 -2.21 -3.10 0.64
CA SER A 68 -1.33 -3.84 1.54
C SER A 68 -0.45 -4.83 0.78
N PHE A 69 0.45 -5.50 1.49
CA PHE A 69 1.33 -6.50 0.89
C PHE A 69 0.49 -7.64 0.28
N PRO A 70 0.70 -7.97 -1.01
CA PRO A 70 0.01 -9.09 -1.65
C PRO A 70 0.41 -10.44 -1.04
N MET A 71 -0.57 -11.32 -0.91
CA MET A 71 -0.36 -12.70 -0.50
C MET A 71 -0.70 -13.66 -1.64
N PRO A 72 -0.27 -14.93 -1.53
CA PRO A 72 -0.67 -15.98 -2.46
C PRO A 72 -2.17 -15.99 -2.76
N VAL A 73 -3.03 -15.83 -1.74
CA VAL A 73 -4.49 -15.82 -1.89
C VAL A 73 -5.05 -14.65 -2.70
N HIS A 74 -4.28 -13.57 -2.91
CA HIS A 74 -4.70 -12.41 -3.70
C HIS A 74 -4.21 -12.45 -5.16
N LEU A 75 -3.27 -13.34 -5.50
CA LEU A 75 -2.56 -13.30 -6.78
C LEU A 75 -3.49 -13.50 -7.98
N SER A 76 -4.52 -14.34 -7.84
CA SER A 76 -5.54 -14.56 -8.87
C SER A 76 -6.37 -13.31 -9.15
N SER A 77 -6.69 -12.51 -8.13
CA SER A 77 -7.38 -11.23 -8.29
C SER A 77 -6.47 -10.17 -8.89
N LEU A 78 -5.21 -10.08 -8.43
CA LEU A 78 -4.23 -9.13 -8.97
C LEU A 78 -3.89 -9.41 -10.43
N ALA A 79 -3.93 -10.68 -10.86
CA ALA A 79 -3.72 -11.05 -12.26
C ALA A 79 -4.69 -10.34 -13.21
N GLN A 80 -5.91 -10.00 -12.76
CA GLN A 80 -6.94 -9.35 -13.58
C GLN A 80 -6.60 -7.90 -13.91
N LEU A 81 -5.73 -7.26 -13.12
CA LEU A 81 -5.31 -5.88 -13.32
C LEU A 81 -4.27 -5.73 -14.44
N ASN A 82 -3.66 -6.84 -14.88
CA ASN A 82 -2.56 -6.85 -15.85
C ASN A 82 -1.47 -5.81 -15.50
N LEU A 83 -1.06 -5.81 -14.23
CA LEU A 83 -0.06 -4.88 -13.72
C LEU A 83 1.21 -4.99 -14.56
N LYS A 84 1.76 -3.85 -14.95
CA LYS A 84 3.06 -3.76 -15.61
C LYS A 84 4.17 -3.56 -14.59
N THR A 85 3.88 -2.81 -13.52
CA THR A 85 4.86 -2.44 -12.50
C THR A 85 4.28 -2.63 -11.10
N ILE A 86 5.10 -3.14 -10.19
CA ILE A 86 4.82 -3.12 -8.74
C ILE A 86 5.94 -2.39 -8.03
N VAL A 87 5.58 -1.46 -7.14
CA VAL A 87 6.51 -0.76 -6.25
C VAL A 87 6.29 -1.22 -4.81
N THR A 88 7.29 -1.89 -4.25
CA THR A 88 7.28 -2.39 -2.87
C THR A 88 8.10 -1.45 -1.99
N LEU A 89 7.45 -0.82 -1.00
CA LEU A 89 8.06 0.24 -0.19
C LEU A 89 8.85 -0.27 1.03
N VAL A 90 9.15 -1.56 1.07
CA VAL A 90 9.60 -2.31 2.25
C VAL A 90 10.56 -3.40 1.82
N GLU A 91 11.58 -3.66 2.63
CA GLU A 91 12.41 -4.87 2.44
C GLU A 91 11.73 -6.02 3.18
N GLU A 92 11.15 -6.93 2.41
CA GLU A 92 10.61 -8.19 2.92
C GLU A 92 10.89 -9.30 1.89
N GLU A 93 11.17 -10.50 2.38
CA GLU A 93 11.32 -11.67 1.53
C GLU A 93 9.99 -12.02 0.86
N TRP A 94 10.06 -12.35 -0.43
CA TRP A 94 8.89 -12.76 -1.18
C TRP A 94 8.64 -14.25 -0.99
N SER A 95 7.36 -14.62 -0.93
CA SER A 95 7.00 -16.03 -1.04
C SER A 95 7.35 -16.56 -2.43
N PRO A 96 7.58 -17.88 -2.58
CA PRO A 96 7.82 -18.50 -3.89
C PRO A 96 6.69 -18.21 -4.89
N GLU A 97 5.43 -18.19 -4.42
CA GLU A 97 4.26 -17.92 -5.25
C GLU A 97 4.22 -16.47 -5.73
N TYR A 98 4.54 -15.51 -4.86
CA TYR A 98 4.61 -14.10 -5.25
C TYR A 98 5.73 -13.87 -6.28
N SER A 99 6.88 -14.50 -6.06
CA SER A 99 8.02 -14.44 -6.98
C SER A 99 7.68 -15.05 -8.35
N ALA A 100 7.03 -16.22 -8.36
CA ALA A 100 6.55 -16.85 -9.59
C ALA A 100 5.52 -15.97 -10.29
N PHE A 101 4.55 -15.39 -9.57
CA PHE A 101 3.57 -14.49 -10.14
C PHE A 101 4.19 -13.27 -10.82
N VAL A 102 5.14 -12.59 -10.17
CA VAL A 102 5.84 -11.43 -10.75
C VAL A 102 6.57 -11.83 -12.03
N ARG A 103 7.28 -12.97 -12.02
CA ARG A 103 8.01 -13.49 -13.18
C ARG A 103 7.07 -13.87 -14.32
N ASP A 104 6.08 -14.71 -14.03
CA ASP A 104 5.22 -15.34 -15.05
C ASP A 104 4.28 -14.31 -15.69
N LYS A 105 3.95 -13.24 -14.97
CA LYS A 105 3.18 -12.10 -15.51
C LYS A 105 4.06 -11.01 -16.15
N GLY A 106 5.39 -11.15 -16.13
CA GLY A 106 6.31 -10.16 -16.70
C GLY A 106 6.27 -8.80 -16.01
N ILE A 107 5.99 -8.79 -14.69
CA ILE A 107 5.84 -7.56 -13.91
C ILE A 107 7.22 -6.99 -13.57
N THR A 108 7.43 -5.71 -13.86
CA THR A 108 8.61 -4.99 -13.37
C THR A 108 8.44 -4.67 -11.89
N SER A 109 9.15 -5.38 -11.02
CA SER A 109 9.10 -5.15 -9.57
C SER A 109 10.23 -4.23 -9.10
N ARG A 110 9.89 -3.15 -8.40
CA ARG A 110 10.79 -2.13 -7.85
C ARG A 110 10.67 -2.07 -6.34
N ILE A 111 11.73 -2.46 -5.63
CA ILE A 111 11.80 -2.38 -4.18
C ILE A 111 12.49 -1.07 -3.82
N ILE A 112 11.76 -0.15 -3.19
CA ILE A 112 12.24 1.18 -2.79
C ILE A 112 11.89 1.36 -1.30
N PRO A 113 12.77 0.95 -0.38
CA PRO A 113 12.46 0.94 1.04
C PRO A 113 12.23 2.34 1.59
N ILE A 114 11.09 2.54 2.24
CA ILE A 114 10.75 3.76 2.98
C ILE A 114 10.86 3.45 4.47
N LEU A 115 11.67 4.22 5.18
CA LEU A 115 11.82 4.14 6.63
C LEU A 115 10.52 4.53 7.31
N ALA A 116 10.15 3.77 8.34
CA ALA A 116 8.95 4.08 9.10
C ALA A 116 9.17 5.36 9.91
N ASN A 117 8.39 6.40 9.61
CA ASN A 117 8.42 7.67 10.33
C ASN A 117 7.75 7.51 11.71
N LYS A 118 8.48 6.88 12.64
CA LYS A 118 8.04 6.58 14.02
C LYS A 118 8.74 7.47 15.06
N GLN A 119 9.86 8.06 14.69
CA GLN A 119 10.70 8.86 15.57
C GLN A 119 11.11 10.13 14.81
N PRO A 120 11.18 11.30 15.47
CA PRO A 120 11.43 12.59 14.81
C PRO A 120 12.71 12.63 13.96
N ASN A 121 13.75 11.89 14.36
CA ASN A 121 15.05 11.88 13.70
C ASN A 121 15.20 10.77 12.64
N VAL A 122 14.16 9.98 12.39
CA VAL A 122 14.17 8.88 11.43
C VAL A 122 13.11 9.15 10.37
N PHE A 123 13.52 9.79 9.29
CA PHE A 123 12.66 10.07 8.14
C PHE A 123 13.30 9.58 6.85
N THR A 124 12.46 9.30 5.87
CA THR A 124 12.91 8.94 4.53
C THR A 124 13.29 10.21 3.77
N PRO A 125 14.47 10.26 3.13
CA PRO A 125 14.85 11.40 2.30
C PRO A 125 13.80 11.71 1.23
N TYR A 126 13.60 12.99 0.92
CA TYR A 126 12.67 13.40 -0.13
C TYR A 126 13.01 12.79 -1.50
N SER A 127 14.29 12.56 -1.79
CA SER A 127 14.74 11.91 -3.02
C SER A 127 14.13 10.52 -3.23
N THR A 128 13.95 9.73 -2.16
CA THR A 128 13.32 8.40 -2.23
C THR A 128 11.83 8.51 -2.57
N ILE A 129 11.13 9.52 -2.04
CA ILE A 129 9.73 9.79 -2.42
C ILE A 129 9.65 10.21 -3.88
N VAL A 130 10.54 11.10 -4.32
CA VAL A 130 10.63 11.55 -5.71
C VAL A 130 10.90 10.39 -6.66
N GLU A 131 11.73 9.41 -6.29
CA GLU A 131 11.96 8.19 -7.08
C GLU A 131 10.65 7.42 -7.31
N VAL A 132 9.87 7.18 -6.25
CA VAL A 132 8.57 6.50 -6.35
C VAL A 132 7.57 7.32 -7.18
N LEU A 133 7.50 8.63 -6.95
CA LEU A 133 6.63 9.52 -7.73
C LEU A 133 7.02 9.55 -9.20
N THR A 134 8.30 9.45 -9.53
CA THR A 134 8.78 9.38 -10.92
C THR A 134 8.26 8.14 -11.62
N ILE A 135 8.24 6.99 -10.94
CA ILE A 135 7.65 5.75 -11.46
C ILE A 135 6.14 5.92 -11.66
N LEU A 136 5.45 6.49 -10.68
CA LEU A 136 4.00 6.70 -10.73
C LEU A 136 3.55 7.65 -11.83
N LEU A 137 4.29 8.74 -12.05
CA LEU A 137 3.94 9.76 -13.04
C LEU A 137 4.33 9.34 -14.46
N ASP A 138 5.26 8.41 -14.64
CA ASP A 138 5.58 7.88 -15.97
C ASP A 138 4.56 6.82 -16.43
N THR A 139 3.68 7.21 -17.35
CA THR A 139 2.60 6.38 -17.88
C THR A 139 3.08 5.10 -18.57
N ARG A 140 4.37 5.01 -18.95
CA ARG A 140 4.95 3.79 -19.48
C ARG A 140 5.00 2.66 -18.45
N ASN A 141 4.88 2.97 -17.16
CA ASN A 141 4.84 1.99 -16.07
C ASN A 141 3.42 1.50 -15.76
N HIS A 142 2.39 2.07 -16.38
CA HIS A 142 1.00 1.74 -16.04
C HIS A 142 0.54 0.46 -16.77
N PRO A 143 -0.33 -0.36 -16.15
CA PRO A 143 -0.89 -0.19 -14.80
C PRO A 143 0.13 -0.48 -13.69
N VAL A 144 0.20 0.38 -12.68
CA VAL A 144 1.19 0.32 -11.58
C VAL A 144 0.50 0.15 -10.24
N MET A 145 1.05 -0.68 -9.36
CA MET A 145 0.58 -0.82 -7.98
C MET A 145 1.69 -0.49 -6.98
N VAL A 146 1.37 0.29 -5.95
CA VAL A 146 2.30 0.61 -4.85
C VAL A 146 1.79 0.03 -3.54
N HIS A 147 2.67 -0.64 -2.79
CA HIS A 147 2.29 -1.22 -1.51
C HIS A 147 3.41 -1.17 -0.46
N CYS A 148 3.00 -1.31 0.79
CA CYS A 148 3.88 -1.64 1.92
C CYS A 148 3.24 -2.79 2.70
N ASN A 149 3.66 -3.09 3.93
CA ASN A 149 3.07 -4.19 4.72
C ASN A 149 1.53 -4.08 4.81
N LYS A 150 1.01 -2.93 5.25
CA LYS A 150 -0.43 -2.72 5.51
C LYS A 150 -1.12 -1.74 4.55
N GLY A 151 -0.36 -1.16 3.62
CA GLY A 151 -0.88 -0.13 2.73
C GLY A 151 -1.29 1.17 3.43
N LYS A 152 -0.84 1.42 4.67
CA LYS A 152 -1.28 2.55 5.51
C LYS A 152 -0.30 3.71 5.47
N HIS A 153 0.78 3.63 6.25
CA HIS A 153 1.73 4.73 6.49
C HIS A 153 2.56 5.09 5.25
N ARG A 154 3.45 4.20 4.83
CA ARG A 154 4.38 4.44 3.71
C ARG A 154 3.64 4.64 2.40
N THR A 155 2.73 3.73 2.06
CA THR A 155 1.87 3.86 0.88
C THR A 155 0.99 5.10 0.95
N GLY A 156 0.38 5.40 2.10
CA GLY A 156 -0.45 6.60 2.25
C GLY A 156 0.34 7.88 2.10
N CYS A 157 1.56 7.94 2.63
CA CYS A 157 2.46 9.09 2.46
C CYS A 157 2.81 9.31 0.99
N ILE A 158 3.19 8.25 0.25
CA ILE A 158 3.40 8.32 -1.20
C ILE A 158 2.17 8.83 -1.93
N MET A 159 0.98 8.29 -1.63
CA MET A 159 -0.25 8.69 -2.29
C MET A 159 -0.61 10.14 -1.99
N ALA A 160 -0.41 10.61 -0.75
CA ALA A 160 -0.64 12.00 -0.39
C ALA A 160 0.35 12.96 -1.09
N CYS A 161 1.64 12.60 -1.17
CA CYS A 161 2.62 13.38 -1.95
C CYS A 161 2.28 13.39 -3.45
N PHE A 162 1.78 12.26 -3.97
CA PHE A 162 1.25 12.17 -5.33
C PHE A 162 0.06 13.11 -5.53
N ARG A 163 -0.92 13.15 -4.61
CA ARG A 163 -2.03 14.12 -4.66
C ARG A 163 -1.56 15.56 -4.68
N LYS A 164 -0.59 15.93 -3.83
CA LYS A 164 0.02 17.28 -3.85
C LYS A 164 0.65 17.58 -5.22
N ALA A 165 1.39 16.63 -5.80
CA ALA A 165 1.93 16.76 -7.15
C ALA A 165 0.84 16.91 -8.24
N GLN A 166 -0.33 16.29 -8.06
CA GLN A 166 -1.49 16.54 -8.93
C GLN A 166 -2.11 17.92 -8.75
N GLY A 167 -1.70 18.71 -7.76
CA GLY A 167 -2.22 20.04 -7.43
C GLY A 167 -3.33 20.06 -6.39
N TRP A 168 -3.45 18.99 -5.58
CA TRP A 168 -4.35 18.98 -4.42
C TRP A 168 -3.76 19.80 -3.28
N THR A 169 -4.62 20.37 -2.44
CA THR A 169 -4.17 20.99 -1.19
C THR A 169 -3.63 19.93 -0.22
N SER A 170 -2.67 20.31 0.63
CA SER A 170 -2.15 19.43 1.69
C SER A 170 -3.28 18.89 2.57
N VAL A 171 -4.31 19.69 2.87
CA VAL A 171 -5.47 19.28 3.67
C VAL A 171 -6.22 18.12 3.00
N ALA A 172 -6.53 18.23 1.70
CA ALA A 172 -7.22 17.18 0.97
C ALA A 172 -6.38 15.90 0.84
N ALA A 173 -5.07 16.04 0.60
CA ALA A 173 -4.14 14.92 0.55
C ALA A 173 -4.04 14.20 1.91
N ILE A 174 -3.97 14.96 3.01
CA ILE A 174 -3.93 14.43 4.38
C ILE A 174 -5.25 13.73 4.73
N ALA A 175 -6.40 14.24 4.30
CA ALA A 175 -7.69 13.59 4.52
C ALA A 175 -7.75 12.18 3.90
N GLU A 176 -7.27 12.03 2.67
CA GLU A 176 -7.16 10.71 2.02
C GLU A 176 -6.16 9.80 2.76
N TYR A 177 -5.03 10.34 3.23
CA TYR A 177 -4.09 9.59 4.07
C TYR A 177 -4.76 9.09 5.36
N ILE A 178 -5.52 9.95 6.07
CA ILE A 178 -6.20 9.60 7.32
C ILE A 178 -7.19 8.47 7.08
N TYR A 179 -8.01 8.57 6.02
CA TYR A 179 -8.99 7.55 5.64
C TYR A 179 -8.33 6.16 5.51
N HIS A 180 -7.22 6.07 4.79
CA HIS A 180 -6.55 4.79 4.57
C HIS A 180 -5.66 4.32 5.74
N SER A 181 -5.23 5.23 6.62
CA SER A 181 -4.34 4.90 7.75
C SER A 181 -5.10 4.63 9.06
N ALA A 182 -6.37 5.03 9.15
CA ALA A 182 -7.24 4.77 10.29
C ALA A 182 -7.29 3.27 10.67
N PRO A 183 -7.42 2.95 11.97
CA PRO A 183 -7.40 3.84 13.13
C PRO A 183 -5.97 4.22 13.59
N LYS A 184 -4.93 3.85 12.83
CA LYS A 184 -3.52 3.99 13.24
C LYS A 184 -2.85 5.14 12.50
N THR A 185 -3.45 6.32 12.45
CA THR A 185 -2.86 7.49 11.80
C THR A 185 -1.59 7.95 12.56
N ARG A 186 -0.66 8.64 11.88
CA ARG A 186 0.56 9.16 12.51
C ARG A 186 0.74 10.64 12.23
N THR A 187 0.99 11.42 13.27
CA THR A 187 1.30 12.85 13.15
C THR A 187 2.56 13.09 12.32
N LEU A 188 3.61 12.28 12.49
CA LEU A 188 4.85 12.45 11.73
C LEU A 188 4.66 12.25 10.22
N ASP A 189 3.79 11.32 9.79
CA ASP A 189 3.46 11.18 8.37
C ASP A 189 2.72 12.44 7.86
N ARG A 190 1.82 13.03 8.66
CA ARG A 190 1.09 14.26 8.29
C ARG A 190 2.02 15.46 8.13
N ASN A 191 2.97 15.63 9.07
CA ASN A 191 3.97 16.69 8.99
C ASN A 191 4.82 16.54 7.73
N TYR A 192 5.25 15.32 7.43
CA TYR A 192 6.02 15.01 6.22
C TYR A 192 5.24 15.37 4.94
N ILE A 193 3.96 14.99 4.86
CA ILE A 193 3.10 15.34 3.72
C ILE A 193 2.97 16.86 3.58
N GLN A 194 2.82 17.57 4.70
CA GLN A 194 2.68 19.01 4.70
C GLN A 194 3.94 19.71 4.18
N GLU A 195 5.13 19.24 4.60
CA GLU A 195 6.43 19.81 4.24
C GLU A 195 6.95 19.39 2.85
N PHE A 196 6.46 18.31 2.27
CA PHE A 196 6.90 17.82 0.96
C PHE A 196 6.77 18.91 -0.12
N ASP A 197 7.86 19.24 -0.81
CA ASP A 197 7.83 20.19 -1.92
C ASP A 197 7.48 19.47 -3.24
N GLU A 198 6.23 19.61 -3.68
CA GLU A 198 5.76 19.06 -4.96
C GLU A 198 6.42 19.70 -6.21
N GLY A 199 7.10 20.85 -6.05
CA GLY A 199 7.87 21.49 -7.11
C GLY A 199 8.97 20.59 -7.68
N THR A 200 9.48 19.66 -6.86
CA THR A 200 10.52 18.69 -7.22
C THR A 200 10.14 17.75 -8.37
N VAL A 201 8.84 17.56 -8.64
CA VAL A 201 8.32 16.71 -9.74
C VAL A 201 7.45 17.48 -10.74
N ALA A 202 7.41 18.81 -10.66
CA ALA A 202 6.51 19.65 -11.45
C ALA A 202 6.67 19.46 -12.97
N ASP A 203 7.91 19.32 -13.46
CA ASP A 203 8.18 19.09 -14.88
C ASP A 203 7.57 17.77 -15.39
N LEU A 204 7.64 16.72 -14.57
CA LEU A 204 7.08 15.42 -14.92
C LEU A 204 5.55 15.45 -14.89
N VAL A 205 4.96 16.12 -13.91
CA VAL A 205 3.52 16.37 -13.84
C VAL A 205 3.04 17.13 -15.09
N LYS A 206 3.75 18.19 -15.49
CA LYS A 206 3.44 18.98 -16.69
C LYS A 206 3.54 18.13 -17.95
N LYS A 207 4.62 17.35 -18.09
CA LYS A 207 4.85 16.46 -19.23
C LYS A 207 3.75 15.41 -19.40
N THR A 208 3.24 14.89 -18.29
CA THR A 208 2.28 13.77 -18.27
C THR A 208 0.83 14.22 -18.20
N GLY A 209 0.59 15.49 -17.83
CA GLY A 209 -0.75 16.04 -17.62
C GLY A 209 -1.43 15.51 -16.36
N ALA A 210 -0.67 15.02 -15.37
CA ALA A 210 -1.19 14.31 -14.20
C ALA A 210 -2.16 15.13 -13.33
N GLN A 211 -2.13 16.46 -13.44
CA GLN A 211 -3.10 17.38 -12.82
C GLN A 211 -4.55 17.11 -13.25
N LYS A 212 -4.75 16.48 -14.41
CA LYS A 212 -6.06 16.16 -15.00
C LYS A 212 -6.49 14.72 -14.73
N TRP A 213 -5.66 13.90 -14.09
CA TRP A 213 -6.03 12.52 -13.78
C TRP A 213 -7.02 12.48 -12.62
N LEU A 214 -8.27 12.18 -12.94
CA LEU A 214 -9.36 12.20 -11.98
C LEU A 214 -9.25 11.06 -10.97
N PRO A 215 -9.51 11.33 -9.67
CA PRO A 215 -9.57 10.28 -8.67
C PRO A 215 -10.72 9.33 -8.98
N THR A 216 -10.50 8.03 -8.75
CA THR A 216 -11.48 6.96 -8.98
C THR A 216 -12.46 6.77 -7.83
N PHE A 217 -12.22 7.44 -6.69
CA PHE A 217 -13.19 7.59 -5.61
C PHE A 217 -13.35 9.06 -5.23
N PRO A 218 -14.53 9.48 -4.74
CA PRO A 218 -14.78 10.86 -4.37
C PRO A 218 -13.78 11.32 -3.29
N PRO A 219 -13.25 12.53 -3.37
CA PRO A 219 -12.40 13.07 -2.32
C PRO A 219 -13.12 13.06 -0.96
N ILE A 220 -12.39 12.66 0.08
CA ILE A 220 -12.93 12.57 1.44
C ILE A 220 -13.20 13.99 1.95
N LYS A 221 -14.46 14.28 2.32
CA LYS A 221 -14.80 15.50 3.05
C LYS A 221 -14.18 15.43 4.43
N TYR A 222 -13.29 16.36 4.74
CA TYR A 222 -12.68 16.49 6.05
C TYR A 222 -13.14 17.79 6.69
N THR A 223 -13.87 17.69 7.79
CA THR A 223 -14.14 18.82 8.67
C THR A 223 -12.97 18.95 9.63
N PHE A 224 -12.41 20.15 9.75
CA PHE A 224 -11.51 20.45 10.86
C PHE A 224 -12.37 20.42 12.12
N ASP A 225 -12.22 19.39 12.94
CA ASP A 225 -12.72 19.44 14.31
C ASP A 225 -11.82 20.45 15.04
N SER A 226 -12.41 21.58 15.42
CA SER A 226 -11.75 22.77 15.95
C SER A 226 -11.25 22.60 17.39
N GLU A 227 -10.96 21.39 17.85
CA GLU A 227 -10.65 21.11 19.26
C GLU A 227 -9.14 21.13 19.59
N ASP A 228 -8.25 21.23 18.59
CA ASP A 228 -6.79 21.17 18.77
C ASP A 228 -6.02 22.40 18.21
N GLU A 229 -6.50 23.64 18.41
CA GLU A 229 -5.69 24.85 18.16
C GLU A 229 -5.38 25.62 19.46
N GLU A 230 -4.21 25.35 20.05
CA GLU A 230 -3.45 26.41 20.72
C GLU A 230 -2.91 27.37 19.64
N ASN A 231 -3.67 28.44 19.48
CA ASN A 231 -3.39 29.72 18.84
C ASN A 231 -1.92 30.02 18.48
N PRO A 232 -1.60 30.21 17.19
CA PRO A 232 -0.50 31.06 16.77
C PRO A 232 -1.03 32.26 15.98
N HIS A 233 -0.93 33.44 16.59
CA HIS A 233 -0.89 34.72 15.88
C HIS A 233 0.12 34.67 14.73
N MET A 234 -0.29 34.90 13.49
CA MET A 234 0.61 35.41 12.44
C MET A 234 -0.14 36.20 11.36
N ASN A 235 0.15 37.51 11.41
CA ASN A 235 0.29 38.51 10.36
C ASN A 235 -0.04 38.12 8.91
N GLY A 236 -0.80 39.00 8.26
CA GLY A 236 -1.17 38.89 6.85
C GLY A 236 0.03 39.04 5.91
N ASN A 237 0.16 38.07 5.01
CA ASN A 237 0.84 38.27 3.73
C ASN A 237 0.00 37.59 2.65
N SER A 238 -0.49 38.38 1.71
CA SER A 238 -1.35 37.97 0.60
C SER A 238 -0.55 37.17 -0.44
N ALA A 239 -0.36 35.87 -0.20
CA ALA A 239 0.14 34.95 -1.21
C ALA A 239 -0.97 34.71 -2.26
N LYS A 240 -0.60 34.85 -3.55
CA LYS A 240 -1.48 34.62 -4.70
C LYS A 240 -2.19 33.27 -4.58
N LYS A 241 -3.52 33.28 -4.67
CA LYS A 241 -4.37 32.08 -4.66
C LYS A 241 -4.07 31.24 -5.89
N SER A 242 -3.28 30.18 -5.73
CA SER A 242 -3.06 29.17 -6.77
C SER A 242 -4.41 28.58 -7.17
N GLU A 243 -4.76 28.63 -8.46
CA GLU A 243 -5.91 27.89 -8.97
C GLU A 243 -5.68 26.38 -8.71
N LEU A 244 -6.64 25.71 -8.09
CA LEU A 244 -6.54 24.27 -7.83
C LEU A 244 -6.60 23.49 -9.14
N ALA A 245 -5.90 22.35 -9.20
CA ALA A 245 -5.95 21.47 -10.35
C ALA A 245 -7.34 20.86 -10.55
N THR A 246 -7.69 20.50 -11.79
CA THR A 246 -8.99 19.90 -12.14
C THR A 246 -9.26 18.58 -11.42
N SER A 247 -8.21 17.84 -11.04
CA SER A 247 -8.33 16.61 -10.24
C SER A 247 -8.58 16.86 -8.76
N ALA A 248 -8.38 18.07 -8.26
CA ALA A 248 -8.46 18.39 -6.84
C ALA A 248 -9.91 18.57 -6.39
N PRO A 249 -10.25 18.14 -5.16
CA PRO A 249 -11.53 18.51 -4.57
C PRO A 249 -11.71 20.02 -4.53
N PRO A 250 -12.95 20.52 -4.70
CA PRO A 250 -13.24 21.93 -4.48
C PRO A 250 -12.88 22.31 -3.04
N VAL A 251 -12.13 23.40 -2.87
CA VAL A 251 -11.94 24.01 -1.55
C VAL A 251 -13.31 24.43 -1.06
N SER A 252 -13.80 23.85 0.02
CA SER A 252 -15.01 24.34 0.67
C SER A 252 -14.72 25.72 1.28
N PHE A 253 -14.87 26.77 0.47
CA PHE A 253 -15.07 28.13 0.96
C PHE A 253 -16.56 28.25 1.28
N HIS A 254 -16.93 28.28 2.56
CA HIS A 254 -18.17 28.91 2.98
C HIS A 254 -17.81 30.08 3.89
N GLY A 255 -17.79 31.26 3.29
CA GLY A 255 -17.75 32.52 4.00
C GLY A 255 -18.49 33.55 3.19
N ALA A 256 -19.78 33.78 3.51
CA ALA A 256 -20.41 35.10 3.53
C ALA A 256 -21.90 35.01 3.91
N ASN A 257 -22.20 35.69 5.02
CA ASN A 257 -23.42 36.44 5.34
C ASN A 257 -24.70 35.71 5.78
N GLY A 258 -25.02 35.92 7.05
CA GLY A 258 -26.41 35.97 7.52
C GLY A 258 -26.58 35.78 9.01
N LEU A 259 -26.12 36.72 9.84
CA LEU A 259 -26.75 36.92 11.15
C LEU A 259 -28.27 37.08 10.92
N ARG A 260 -29.07 36.16 11.47
CA ARG A 260 -30.31 36.52 12.17
C ARG A 260 -30.47 35.60 13.37
N HIS A 261 -30.19 36.17 14.53
CA HIS A 261 -30.86 35.80 15.76
C HIS A 261 -32.37 35.79 15.52
N THR A 262 -33.03 34.68 15.87
CA THR A 262 -34.34 34.73 16.52
C THR A 262 -34.38 33.63 17.57
N ASN A 263 -34.47 34.06 18.83
CA ASN A 263 -34.87 33.25 19.97
C ASN A 263 -36.34 32.80 19.85
N SER A 264 -36.69 31.84 20.72
CA SER A 264 -38.04 31.38 21.12
C SER A 264 -38.68 30.34 20.18
N LEU A 265 -39.27 29.24 20.66
CA LEU A 265 -39.64 28.76 22.01
C LEU A 265 -39.47 27.23 22.05
#